data_AF-A0A5T1QQP3-F1
#
_entry.id   AF-A0A5T1QQP3-F1
#
_cell.length_a   1.000
_cell.length_b   1.000
_cell.length_c   1.000
_cell.angle_alpha   90.00
_cell.angle_beta   90.00
_cell.angle_gamma   90.00
#
_symmetry.space_group_name_H-M   'P 1'
#
loop_
_entity.id
_entity.type
_entity.pdbx_description
1 polymer ?
#
loop_
_entity_poly.entity_id
_entity_poly.type
_entity_poly.pdbx_seq_one_letter_code
_entity_poly.pdbx_strand_id
1 'polypeptide(L)'
;CMLERKAITAEFFNHDFGEFDNGICFIIKSIVHPNAINYLTKKTDNFTIVSTYASFIQYLKLDYFGYFNMGFSVAHMACYLSLHLNHKNIIFIGQDLAYAENGNSHPDDYQNSASYESRRYPHLYTLAYGGKEKIKTHHVWLMFKRNLEQDVQKIQKYLDTKIYNCTEGGARIEGT
;
A
#
# COMPACT_ATOMS: atom_id res chain seq x y z
N CYS A 1 -2.61 -4.53 -5.71
CA CYS A 1 -2.25 -3.18 -6.18
C CYS A 1 -0.72 -3.05 -6.29
N MET A 2 -0.18 -2.25 -7.22
CA MET A 2 1.28 -1.97 -7.33
C MET A 2 1.55 -0.50 -7.65
N LEU A 3 2.49 0.13 -6.93
CA LEU A 3 2.92 1.52 -7.16
C LEU A 3 4.39 1.67 -7.54
N GLU A 4 5.21 0.72 -7.10
CA GLU A 4 6.65 0.76 -7.21
C GLU A 4 7.10 0.56 -8.66
N ARG A 5 8.26 1.12 -9.00
CA ARG A 5 8.75 1.21 -10.39
C ARG A 5 10.03 0.42 -10.61
N LYS A 6 10.47 -0.35 -9.61
CA LYS A 6 11.75 -1.05 -9.62
C LYS A 6 11.57 -2.47 -10.16
N ALA A 7 12.63 -3.01 -10.76
CA ALA A 7 12.65 -4.41 -11.23
C ALA A 7 12.33 -5.39 -10.09
N ILE A 8 12.96 -5.21 -8.92
CA ILE A 8 12.75 -6.09 -7.74
C ILE A 8 11.27 -6.21 -7.31
N THR A 9 10.49 -5.15 -7.48
CA THR A 9 9.05 -5.17 -7.16
C THR A 9 8.21 -5.77 -8.28
N ALA A 10 8.69 -5.73 -9.54
CA ALA A 10 8.00 -6.42 -10.62
C ALA A 10 8.12 -7.94 -10.53
N GLU A 11 9.20 -8.44 -9.91
CA GLU A 11 9.39 -9.88 -9.69
C GLU A 11 8.30 -10.53 -8.82
N PHE A 12 7.51 -9.76 -8.06
CA PHE A 12 6.32 -10.29 -7.37
C PHE A 12 5.33 -10.96 -8.33
N PHE A 13 5.23 -10.49 -9.57
CA PHE A 13 4.35 -11.07 -10.57
C PHE A 13 4.99 -12.21 -11.37
N ASN A 14 6.29 -12.47 -11.16
CA ASN A 14 7.00 -13.59 -11.76
C ASN A 14 6.81 -14.91 -10.99
N HIS A 15 6.04 -14.87 -9.90
CA HIS A 15 5.63 -16.05 -9.14
C HIS A 15 4.23 -16.50 -9.55
N ASP A 16 4.03 -17.81 -9.56
CA ASP A 16 2.73 -18.45 -9.71
C ASP A 16 2.18 -18.81 -8.32
N PHE A 17 1.07 -18.19 -7.92
CA PHE A 17 0.38 -18.52 -6.67
C PHE A 17 -0.80 -19.47 -6.90
N GLY A 18 -0.94 -20.01 -8.11
CA GLY A 18 -1.95 -21.00 -8.48
C GLY A 18 -3.37 -20.51 -8.21
N GLU A 19 -4.13 -21.30 -7.45
CA GLU A 19 -5.53 -20.99 -7.15
C GLU A 19 -5.74 -19.67 -6.40
N PHE A 20 -4.72 -19.18 -5.68
CA PHE A 20 -4.83 -17.92 -4.95
C PHE A 20 -5.09 -16.72 -5.88
N ASP A 21 -4.53 -16.75 -7.10
CA ASP A 21 -4.70 -15.65 -8.06
C ASP A 21 -6.06 -15.70 -8.78
N ASN A 22 -6.84 -16.78 -8.62
CA ASN A 22 -8.12 -16.92 -9.29
C ASN A 22 -9.12 -15.86 -8.83
N GLY A 23 -9.65 -15.09 -9.79
CA GLY A 23 -10.60 -14.02 -9.53
C GLY A 23 -9.99 -12.73 -8.97
N ILE A 24 -8.67 -12.68 -8.78
CA ILE A 24 -7.98 -11.46 -8.36
C ILE A 24 -7.91 -10.48 -9.54
N CYS A 25 -8.33 -9.23 -9.29
CA CYS A 25 -8.13 -8.12 -10.22
C CYS A 25 -6.90 -7.32 -9.80
N PHE A 26 -5.86 -7.29 -10.63
CA PHE A 26 -4.65 -6.54 -10.34
C PHE A 26 -4.77 -5.09 -10.79
N ILE A 27 -4.51 -4.14 -9.90
CA ILE A 27 -4.54 -2.71 -10.24
C ILE A 27 -3.13 -2.14 -10.11
N ILE A 28 -2.55 -1.69 -11.22
CA ILE A 28 -1.13 -1.29 -11.29
C ILE A 28 -0.97 0.11 -11.87
N LYS A 29 0.05 0.83 -11.42
CA LYS A 29 0.37 2.16 -11.93
C LYS A 29 0.88 2.10 -13.38
N SER A 30 0.56 3.10 -14.20
CA SER A 30 0.98 3.18 -15.62
C SER A 30 2.48 3.30 -15.87
N ILE A 31 3.26 3.60 -14.83
CA ILE A 31 4.72 3.75 -14.90
C ILE A 31 5.45 2.70 -14.05
N VAL A 32 4.84 1.53 -13.83
CA VAL A 32 5.52 0.36 -13.25
C VAL A 32 6.64 -0.12 -14.17
N HIS A 33 7.53 -0.96 -13.64
CA HIS A 33 8.58 -1.56 -14.45
C HIS A 33 7.97 -2.46 -15.55
N PRO A 34 8.49 -2.45 -16.80
CA PRO A 34 7.90 -3.21 -17.92
C PRO A 34 7.72 -4.70 -17.64
N ASN A 35 8.61 -5.31 -16.85
CA ASN A 35 8.48 -6.71 -16.44
C ASN A 35 7.14 -7.00 -15.74
N ALA A 36 6.62 -6.08 -14.92
CA ALA A 36 5.35 -6.30 -14.23
C ALA A 36 4.20 -6.50 -15.21
N ILE A 37 4.17 -5.69 -16.28
CA ILE A 37 3.18 -5.81 -17.36
C ILE A 37 3.40 -7.13 -18.10
N ASN A 38 4.64 -7.43 -18.52
CA ASN A 38 4.96 -8.67 -19.24
C ASN A 38 4.59 -9.94 -18.45
N TYR A 39 4.82 -9.96 -17.14
CA TYR A 39 4.43 -11.09 -16.29
C TYR A 39 2.92 -11.16 -16.13
N LEU A 40 2.24 -10.05 -15.82
CA LEU A 40 0.79 -10.02 -15.66
C LEU A 40 0.07 -10.45 -16.94
N THR A 41 0.47 -9.97 -18.11
CA THR A 41 -0.16 -10.35 -19.40
C THR A 41 -0.02 -11.83 -19.74
N LYS A 42 0.96 -12.54 -19.16
CA LYS A 42 1.10 -13.98 -19.31
C LYS A 42 0.28 -14.76 -18.27
N LYS A 43 -0.05 -14.10 -17.16
CA LYS A 43 -0.69 -14.68 -16.00
C LYS A 43 -2.20 -14.51 -16.01
N THR A 44 -2.71 -13.35 -16.43
CA THR A 44 -4.13 -13.02 -16.40
C THR A 44 -4.46 -11.83 -17.31
N ASP A 45 -5.68 -11.80 -17.82
CA ASP A 45 -6.27 -10.63 -18.46
C ASP A 45 -7.01 -9.72 -17.46
N ASN A 46 -7.17 -10.14 -16.21
CA ASN A 46 -7.89 -9.40 -15.17
C ASN A 46 -6.96 -8.42 -14.44
N PHE A 47 -6.44 -7.44 -15.18
CA PHE A 47 -5.71 -6.33 -14.58
C PHE A 47 -6.04 -4.99 -15.23
N THR A 48 -5.94 -3.92 -14.44
CA THR A 48 -6.20 -2.55 -14.87
C THR A 48 -4.97 -1.69 -14.62
N ILE A 49 -4.61 -0.91 -15.63
CA ILE A 49 -3.58 0.11 -15.53
C ILE A 49 -4.25 1.44 -15.19
N VAL A 50 -3.74 2.10 -14.15
CA VAL A 50 -4.22 3.41 -13.70
C VAL A 50 -3.08 4.43 -13.73
N SER A 51 -3.38 5.68 -14.06
CA SER A 51 -2.39 6.77 -14.01
C SER A 51 -2.65 7.72 -12.85
N THR A 52 -1.59 8.35 -12.33
CA THR A 52 -1.75 9.51 -11.43
C THR A 52 -1.68 10.79 -12.25
N TYR A 53 -2.27 11.87 -11.73
CA TYR A 53 -2.02 13.20 -12.27
C TYR A 53 -0.53 13.54 -12.21
N ALA A 54 0.06 13.77 -13.38
CA ALA A 54 1.43 14.23 -13.54
C ALA A 54 1.54 14.95 -14.88
N SER A 55 2.29 16.06 -14.94
CA SER A 55 2.42 16.88 -16.15
C SER A 55 2.91 16.06 -17.36
N PHE A 56 3.79 15.09 -17.13
CA PHE A 56 4.26 14.19 -18.18
C PHE A 56 3.16 13.28 -18.75
N ILE A 57 2.31 12.70 -17.90
CA ILE A 57 1.21 11.83 -18.33
C ILE A 57 0.16 12.64 -19.11
N GLN A 58 -0.15 13.85 -18.62
CA GLN A 58 -1.06 14.77 -19.30
C GLN A 58 -0.50 15.25 -20.64
N TYR A 59 0.80 15.55 -20.70
CA TYR A 59 1.48 15.93 -21.93
C TYR A 59 1.39 14.85 -23.01
N LEU A 60 1.55 13.58 -22.60
CA LEU A 60 1.41 12.43 -23.50
C LEU A 60 -0.05 12.07 -23.81
N LYS A 61 -1.04 12.77 -23.24
CA LYS A 61 -2.48 12.52 -23.41
C LYS A 61 -2.86 11.06 -23.16
N LEU A 62 -2.27 10.45 -22.13
CA LEU A 62 -2.55 9.07 -21.72
C LEU A 62 -3.87 8.98 -20.92
N ASP A 63 -4.87 9.75 -21.32
CA ASP A 63 -6.16 9.91 -20.64
C ASP A 63 -6.98 8.62 -20.62
N TYR A 64 -6.75 7.74 -21.61
CA TYR A 64 -7.42 6.44 -21.73
C TYR A 64 -7.26 5.55 -20.49
N PHE A 65 -6.12 5.64 -19.80
CA PHE A 65 -5.84 4.84 -18.60
C PHE A 65 -6.48 5.40 -17.31
N GLY A 66 -7.21 6.52 -17.42
CA GLY A 66 -7.85 7.19 -16.29
C GLY A 66 -6.86 7.82 -15.31
N TYR A 67 -7.37 8.71 -14.46
CA TYR A 67 -6.60 9.36 -13.42
C TYR A 67 -7.11 8.95 -12.04
N PHE A 68 -6.21 8.42 -11.23
CA PHE A 68 -6.46 7.96 -9.88
C PHE A 68 -5.33 8.46 -8.99
N ASN A 69 -5.66 9.23 -7.94
CA ASN A 69 -4.68 9.58 -6.92
C ASN A 69 -4.40 8.31 -6.10
N MET A 70 -3.12 7.96 -5.94
CA MET A 70 -2.71 6.68 -5.36
C MET A 70 -2.02 6.80 -4.00
N GLY A 71 -1.82 8.03 -3.51
CA GLY A 71 -1.08 8.28 -2.26
C GLY A 71 0.38 7.87 -2.33
N PHE A 72 0.97 7.57 -1.16
CA PHE A 72 2.41 7.37 -1.01
C PHE A 72 2.85 5.90 -0.89
N SER A 73 1.90 4.98 -0.66
CA SER A 73 2.15 3.54 -0.57
C SER A 73 0.95 2.75 -1.06
N VAL A 74 1.14 1.45 -1.31
CA VAL A 74 0.06 0.55 -1.79
C VAL A 74 -1.14 0.54 -0.83
N ALA A 75 -0.94 0.72 0.47
CA ALA A 75 -2.01 0.85 1.46
C ALA A 75 -2.88 2.11 1.25
N HIS A 76 -2.29 3.25 0.89
CA HIS A 76 -3.05 4.46 0.57
C HIS A 76 -3.88 4.25 -0.70
N MET A 77 -3.27 3.66 -1.73
CA MET A 77 -3.96 3.34 -2.98
C MET A 77 -5.16 2.41 -2.73
N ALA A 78 -5.00 1.39 -1.89
CA ALA A 78 -6.10 0.49 -1.51
C ALA A 78 -7.22 1.24 -0.78
N CYS A 79 -6.88 2.10 0.20
CA CYS A 79 -7.86 2.92 0.91
C CYS A 79 -8.65 3.82 -0.05
N TYR A 80 -7.97 4.55 -0.94
CA TYR A 80 -8.63 5.45 -1.89
C TYR A 80 -9.49 4.70 -2.89
N LEU A 81 -9.04 3.54 -3.36
CA LEU A 81 -9.83 2.69 -4.24
C LEU A 81 -11.13 2.26 -3.55
N SER A 82 -11.06 1.85 -2.28
CA SER A 82 -12.26 1.47 -1.53
C SER A 82 -13.28 2.63 -1.41
N LEU A 83 -12.79 3.87 -1.31
CA LEU A 83 -13.66 5.06 -1.32
C LEU A 83 -14.32 5.27 -2.69
N HIS A 84 -13.56 5.14 -3.78
CA HIS A 84 -14.12 5.28 -5.15
C HIS A 84 -15.12 4.18 -5.49
N LEU A 85 -15.00 3.01 -4.87
CA LEU A 85 -15.96 1.91 -4.94
C LEU A 85 -17.16 2.10 -3.98
N ASN A 86 -17.25 3.24 -3.30
CA ASN A 86 -18.32 3.62 -2.36
C ASN A 86 -18.50 2.64 -1.18
N HIS A 87 -17.42 2.00 -0.73
CA HIS A 87 -17.49 1.18 0.48
C HIS A 87 -17.74 2.04 1.73
N LYS A 88 -18.66 1.56 2.56
CA LYS A 88 -19.07 2.22 3.81
C LYS A 88 -18.19 1.88 5.00
N ASN A 89 -17.53 0.73 4.96
CA ASN A 89 -16.63 0.25 5.99
C ASN A 89 -15.31 -0.16 5.34
N ILE A 90 -14.20 0.37 5.84
CA ILE A 90 -12.85 0.05 5.40
C ILE A 90 -12.09 -0.48 6.61
N ILE A 91 -11.47 -1.65 6.47
CA ILE A 91 -10.75 -2.32 7.55
C ILE A 91 -9.29 -2.44 7.13
N PHE A 92 -8.38 -1.89 7.93
CA PHE A 92 -6.94 -2.03 7.74
C PHE A 92 -6.44 -3.28 8.46
N ILE A 93 -5.82 -4.17 7.69
CA ILE A 93 -5.20 -5.41 8.17
C ILE A 93 -3.77 -5.45 7.63
N GLY A 94 -2.81 -5.76 8.50
CA GLY A 94 -1.39 -5.84 8.15
C GLY A 94 -0.75 -4.48 7.84
N GLN A 95 -1.32 -3.39 8.35
CA GLN A 95 -0.74 -2.05 8.23
C GLN A 95 0.09 -1.71 9.47
N ASP A 96 1.17 -2.47 9.67
CA ASP A 96 1.97 -2.41 10.90
C ASP A 96 2.66 -1.05 11.06
N LEU A 97 3.31 -0.54 10.00
CA LEU A 97 4.08 0.70 10.03
C LEU A 97 5.11 0.78 11.18
N ALA A 98 5.58 -0.39 11.60
CA ALA A 98 6.45 -0.61 12.73
C ALA A 98 7.25 -1.91 12.51
N TYR A 99 8.36 -2.06 13.23
CA TYR A 99 9.12 -3.30 13.23
C TYR A 99 8.47 -4.31 14.18
N ALA A 100 8.60 -5.59 13.85
CA ALA A 100 8.28 -6.67 14.79
C ALA A 100 9.23 -6.64 16.01
N GLU A 101 8.85 -7.31 17.10
CA GLU A 101 9.65 -7.36 18.34
C GLU A 101 11.07 -7.89 18.11
N ASN A 102 11.22 -8.86 17.20
CA ASN A 102 12.51 -9.43 16.80
C ASN A 102 13.33 -8.49 15.88
N GLY A 103 12.79 -7.31 15.52
CA GLY A 103 13.43 -6.32 14.65
C GLY A 103 13.23 -6.55 13.15
N ASN A 104 12.45 -7.55 12.74
CA ASN A 104 12.08 -7.75 11.34
C ASN A 104 11.24 -6.57 10.85
N SER A 105 11.44 -6.22 9.57
CA SER A 105 10.70 -5.13 8.92
C SER A 105 9.61 -5.64 7.98
N HIS A 106 9.60 -6.94 7.67
CA HIS A 106 8.64 -7.63 6.83
C HIS A 106 8.31 -9.01 7.41
N PRO A 107 7.23 -9.66 6.97
CA PRO A 107 6.93 -11.06 7.29
C PRO A 107 8.05 -12.03 6.91
N ASP A 108 8.08 -13.20 7.55
CA ASP A 108 9.13 -14.21 7.38
C ASP A 108 9.19 -14.79 5.96
N ASP A 109 8.05 -14.84 5.27
CA ASP A 109 7.90 -15.33 3.89
C ASP A 109 8.10 -14.23 2.82
N TYR A 110 8.53 -13.03 3.22
CA TYR A 110 8.81 -11.97 2.25
C TYR A 110 9.99 -12.32 1.33
N GLN A 111 9.76 -12.28 0.02
CA GLN A 111 10.73 -12.74 -0.98
C GLN A 111 12.13 -12.09 -0.89
N ASN A 112 12.21 -10.86 -0.38
CA ASN A 112 13.45 -10.09 -0.28
C ASN A 112 14.10 -10.15 1.13
N SER A 113 13.66 -11.09 1.99
CA SER A 113 13.99 -11.25 3.42
C SER A 113 13.15 -10.40 4.37
N ALA A 114 12.69 -11.02 5.47
CA ALA A 114 12.07 -10.36 6.61
C ALA A 114 12.86 -9.13 7.14
N SER A 115 14.18 -9.13 6.95
CA SER A 115 15.09 -8.07 7.40
C SER A 115 15.42 -6.99 6.36
N TYR A 116 14.76 -7.02 5.19
CA TYR A 116 15.10 -6.20 4.01
C TYR A 116 15.30 -4.71 4.31
N GLU A 117 14.51 -4.14 5.23
CA GLU A 117 14.60 -2.72 5.63
C GLU A 117 14.94 -2.51 7.12
N SER A 118 15.23 -3.58 7.87
CA SER A 118 15.50 -3.53 9.31
C SER A 118 16.64 -2.59 9.70
N ARG A 119 17.63 -2.43 8.82
CA ARG A 119 18.82 -1.57 9.05
C ARG A 119 18.91 -0.39 8.08
N ARG A 120 17.89 -0.19 7.23
CA ARG A 120 17.92 0.82 6.17
C ARG A 120 17.87 2.25 6.71
N TYR A 121 17.17 2.44 7.83
CA TYR A 121 16.88 3.75 8.41
C TYR A 121 17.15 3.75 9.92
N PRO A 122 17.48 4.92 10.50
CA PRO A 122 17.52 5.07 11.95
C PRO A 122 16.17 4.71 12.57
N HIS A 123 16.22 3.98 13.68
CA HIS A 123 15.03 3.60 14.43
C HIS A 123 14.48 4.79 15.22
N LEU A 124 13.17 4.99 15.12
CA LEU A 124 12.36 5.94 15.86
C LEU A 124 11.29 5.17 16.64
N TYR A 125 10.49 5.88 17.43
CA TYR A 125 9.38 5.30 18.18
C TYR A 125 8.08 6.06 17.94
N THR A 126 6.98 5.32 17.94
CA THR A 126 5.60 5.84 17.90
C THR A 126 4.74 5.07 18.88
N LEU A 127 3.52 5.53 19.16
CA LEU A 127 2.57 4.75 19.96
C LEU A 127 2.20 3.44 19.24
N ALA A 128 2.26 2.34 19.97
CA ALA A 128 1.72 1.04 19.55
C ALA A 128 0.18 1.11 19.52
N TYR A 129 -0.46 0.20 18.78
CA TYR A 129 -1.91 0.13 18.54
C TYR A 129 -2.78 0.53 19.75
N GLY A 130 -2.51 -0.06 20.92
CA GLY A 130 -3.26 0.18 22.17
C GLY A 130 -3.06 1.57 22.82
N GLY A 131 -2.21 2.44 22.25
CA GLY A 131 -2.04 3.83 22.68
C GLY A 131 -1.23 4.04 23.97
N LYS A 132 -0.74 2.96 24.59
CA LYS A 132 0.00 3.02 25.87
C LYS A 132 1.51 2.83 25.67
N GLU A 133 1.87 1.85 24.87
CA GLU A 133 3.26 1.45 24.67
C GLU A 133 3.86 2.17 23.46
N LYS A 134 5.20 2.13 23.37
CA LYS A 134 5.93 2.62 22.21
C LYS A 134 6.43 1.45 21.39
N ILE A 135 6.24 1.53 20.08
CA ILE A 135 6.76 0.56 19.12
C ILE A 135 7.79 1.22 18.21
N LYS A 136 8.76 0.42 17.78
CA LYS A 136 9.87 0.87 16.93
C LYS A 136 9.39 1.06 15.49
N THR A 137 9.82 2.13 14.84
CA THR A 137 9.44 2.49 13.46
C THR A 137 10.56 3.29 12.80
N HIS A 138 10.35 3.84 11.60
CA HIS A 138 11.26 4.79 10.96
C HIS A 138 10.51 5.91 10.23
N HIS A 139 11.24 6.92 9.78
CA HIS A 139 10.66 8.17 9.28
C HIS A 139 9.73 8.01 8.05
N VAL A 140 9.97 7.03 7.19
CA VAL A 140 9.09 6.77 6.01
C VAL A 140 7.78 6.15 6.45
N TRP A 141 7.79 5.17 7.37
CA TRP A 141 6.55 4.63 7.92
C TRP A 141 5.77 5.67 8.75
N LEU A 142 6.46 6.55 9.47
CA LEU A 142 5.81 7.70 10.12
C LEU A 142 5.17 8.67 9.10
N MET A 143 5.81 8.88 7.96
CA MET A 143 5.22 9.66 6.86
C MET A 143 3.95 8.98 6.33
N PHE A 144 3.99 7.67 6.07
CA PHE A 144 2.81 6.91 5.63
C PHE A 144 1.69 6.96 6.66
N LYS A 145 2.01 6.73 7.93
CA LYS A 145 1.08 6.82 9.06
C LYS A 145 0.39 8.18 9.08
N ARG A 146 1.14 9.28 9.06
CA ARG A 146 0.59 10.64 9.13
C ARG A 146 -0.31 10.98 7.95
N ASN A 147 0.03 10.50 6.75
CA ASN A 147 -0.83 10.71 5.58
C ASN A 147 -2.13 9.91 5.71
N LEU A 148 -2.07 8.64 6.13
CA LEU A 148 -3.28 7.86 6.44
C LEU A 148 -4.15 8.54 7.50
N GLU A 149 -3.57 9.06 8.58
CA GLU A 149 -4.31 9.78 9.63
C GLU A 149 -5.01 11.03 9.07
N GLN A 150 -4.34 11.79 8.20
CA GLN A 150 -4.95 12.95 7.52
C GLN A 150 -6.09 12.53 6.59
N ASP A 151 -5.93 11.42 5.88
CA ASP A 151 -6.97 10.88 5.00
C ASP A 151 -8.17 10.39 5.82
N VAL A 152 -7.94 9.63 6.89
CA VAL A 152 -8.97 9.17 7.81
C VAL A 152 -9.77 10.35 8.39
N GLN A 153 -9.09 11.41 8.83
CA GLN A 153 -9.75 12.62 9.32
C GLN A 153 -10.66 13.25 8.26
N LYS A 154 -10.20 13.36 7.01
CA LYS A 154 -11.01 13.91 5.90
C LYS A 154 -12.19 12.99 5.59
N ILE A 155 -11.97 11.69 5.53
CA ILE A 155 -12.99 10.69 5.24
C ILE A 155 -14.09 10.78 6.30
N GLN A 156 -13.74 10.74 7.59
CA GLN A 156 -14.71 10.83 8.67
C GLN A 156 -15.44 12.17 8.74
N LYS A 157 -14.80 13.26 8.29
CA LYS A 157 -15.41 14.60 8.29
C LYS A 157 -16.38 14.82 7.14
N TYR A 158 -16.06 14.30 5.95
CA TYR A 158 -16.76 14.65 4.72
C TYR A 158 -17.54 13.50 4.09
N LEU A 159 -17.27 12.25 4.50
CA LEU A 159 -17.89 11.05 3.93
C LEU A 159 -18.57 10.25 5.02
N ASP A 160 -19.67 9.59 4.64
CA ASP A 160 -20.33 8.58 5.45
C ASP A 160 -19.64 7.22 5.24
N THR A 161 -18.38 7.14 5.66
CA THR A 161 -17.54 5.94 5.63
C THR A 161 -16.80 5.80 6.96
N LYS A 162 -16.78 4.58 7.51
CA LYS A 162 -16.03 4.23 8.71
C LYS A 162 -14.75 3.51 8.35
N ILE A 163 -13.68 3.81 9.10
CA ILE A 163 -12.38 3.18 8.96
C ILE A 163 -12.03 2.57 10.30
N TYR A 164 -11.54 1.34 10.26
CA TYR A 164 -11.12 0.56 11.41
C TYR A 164 -9.70 0.09 11.20
N ASN A 165 -8.84 0.24 12.20
CA ASN A 165 -7.56 -0.44 12.22
C ASN A 165 -7.69 -1.74 13.01
N CYS A 166 -7.37 -2.87 12.39
CA CYS A 166 -7.37 -4.20 13.02
C CYS A 166 -5.96 -4.80 13.07
N THR A 167 -4.92 -3.96 13.05
CA THR A 167 -3.53 -4.39 13.08
C THR A 167 -2.92 -4.17 14.47
N GLU A 168 -3.19 -5.10 15.39
CA GLU A 168 -2.84 -4.96 16.81
C GLU A 168 -1.32 -4.92 17.10
N GLY A 169 -0.52 -5.60 16.27
CA GLY A 169 0.94 -5.59 16.37
C GLY A 169 1.60 -4.32 15.82
N GLY A 170 0.82 -3.39 15.28
CA GLY A 170 1.32 -2.22 14.57
C GLY A 170 1.37 -0.93 15.38
N ALA A 171 1.74 0.15 14.68
CA ALA A 171 1.59 1.52 15.14
C ALA A 171 0.11 1.91 15.23
N ARG A 172 -0.24 2.67 16.26
CA ARG A 172 -1.56 3.28 16.40
C ARG A 172 -1.78 4.33 15.31
N ILE A 173 -2.82 4.18 14.51
CA ILE A 173 -3.25 5.14 13.49
C ILE A 173 -4.41 5.96 14.07
N GLU A 174 -4.19 7.24 14.34
CA GLU A 174 -5.22 8.09 14.95
C GLU A 174 -6.40 8.33 14.00
N GLY A 175 -7.58 8.38 14.60
CA GLY A 175 -8.86 8.50 13.89
C GLY A 175 -9.41 7.16 13.39
N THR A 176 -8.69 6.06 13.48
CA THR A 176 -9.22 4.71 13.17
C THR A 176 -9.77 3.98 14.39
#